data_AF-G7LKY4-F1
#
_entry.id   AF-G7LKY4-F1
#
_cell.length_a   1.000
_cell.length_b   1.000
_cell.length_c   1.000
_cell.angle_alpha   90.00
_cell.angle_beta   90.00
_cell.angle_gamma   90.00
#
_symmetry.space_group_name_H-M   'P 1'
#
loop_
_entity.id
_entity.type
_entity.pdbx_description
1 polymer ?
#
loop_
_entity_poly.entity_id
_entity_poly.type
_entity_poly.pdbx_seq_one_letter_code
_entity_poly.pdbx_strand_id
1 'polypeptide(L)'
;MSAIVTALLKKYWKPLALITLVAFLIWGFSHWRYTAGRNDANAAWQHKWDQRDIADAKALEKRQSDERHEERRRQEAINAISTNAQREIEQAQTDAVNAQSAANGLRDTIATIRRQLAASETGRISATAATGATKASTAILLADVLQRADDRAGELAAYADRARVAGLTCERAYDAITGDGNVRP
;
A
#
# COMPACT_ATOMS: atom_id res chain seq x y z
N MET A 1 -66.54 -26.50 -70.56
CA MET A 1 -65.89 -26.29 -69.25
C MET A 1 -65.93 -24.84 -68.78
N SER A 2 -65.57 -23.85 -69.61
CA SER A 2 -65.52 -22.43 -69.21
C SER A 2 -66.86 -21.83 -68.70
N ALA A 3 -68.00 -22.17 -69.31
CA ALA A 3 -69.32 -21.64 -68.90
C ALA A 3 -69.85 -22.20 -67.57
N ILE A 4 -69.49 -23.46 -67.23
CA ILE A 4 -69.89 -24.09 -65.96
C ILE A 4 -69.08 -23.49 -64.81
N VAL A 5 -67.79 -23.25 -65.05
CA VAL A 5 -66.87 -22.62 -64.10
C VAL A 5 -67.33 -21.19 -63.76
N THR A 6 -67.72 -20.39 -64.75
CA THR A 6 -68.20 -19.01 -64.51
C THR A 6 -69.56 -18.95 -63.81
N ALA A 7 -70.47 -19.90 -64.08
CA ALA A 7 -71.76 -20.00 -63.39
C ALA A 7 -71.60 -20.41 -61.91
N LEU A 8 -70.73 -21.38 -61.62
CA LEU A 8 -70.38 -21.78 -60.25
C LEU A 8 -69.68 -20.65 -59.50
N LEU A 9 -68.76 -19.94 -60.18
CA LEU A 9 -68.07 -18.79 -59.61
C LEU A 9 -69.06 -17.68 -59.20
N LYS A 10 -70.01 -17.30 -60.07
CA LYS A 10 -71.05 -16.31 -59.72
C LYS A 10 -71.94 -16.74 -58.55
N LYS A 11 -72.25 -18.04 -58.44
CA LYS A 11 -73.11 -18.58 -57.37
C LYS A 11 -72.39 -18.61 -56.00
N TYR A 12 -71.10 -18.93 -55.98
CA TYR A 12 -70.32 -19.12 -54.74
C TYR A 12 -69.37 -17.96 -54.40
N TRP A 13 -69.33 -16.89 -55.19
CA TRP A 13 -68.43 -15.76 -54.92
C TRP A 13 -68.72 -15.06 -53.58
N LYS A 14 -70.00 -14.87 -53.23
CA LYS A 14 -70.40 -14.28 -51.94
C LYS A 14 -69.96 -15.10 -50.71
N PRO A 15 -70.23 -16.42 -50.61
CA PRO A 15 -69.74 -17.21 -49.48
C PRO A 15 -68.21 -17.31 -49.44
N LEU A 16 -67.54 -17.35 -50.60
CA LEU A 16 -66.08 -17.41 -50.66
C LEU A 16 -65.45 -16.09 -50.14
N ALA A 17 -66.03 -14.94 -50.50
CA ALA A 17 -65.61 -13.64 -49.97
C ALA A 17 -65.87 -13.51 -48.45
N LEU A 18 -66.95 -14.09 -47.94
CA LEU A 18 -67.21 -14.11 -46.50
C LEU A 18 -66.21 -15.00 -45.76
N ILE A 19 -65.87 -16.18 -46.30
CA ILE A 19 -64.88 -17.08 -45.69
C ILE A 19 -63.50 -16.42 -45.64
N THR A 20 -63.07 -15.76 -46.72
CA THR A 20 -61.78 -15.06 -46.73
C THR A 20 -61.77 -13.90 -45.73
N LEU A 21 -62.86 -13.13 -45.64
CA LEU A 21 -62.98 -12.04 -44.67
C LEU A 21 -62.91 -12.58 -43.23
N VAL A 22 -63.61 -13.66 -42.91
CA VAL A 22 -63.54 -14.30 -41.59
C VAL A 22 -62.13 -14.81 -41.30
N ALA A 23 -61.46 -15.44 -42.27
CA ALA A 23 -60.08 -15.90 -42.11
C ALA A 23 -59.12 -14.74 -41.81
N PHE A 24 -59.24 -13.61 -42.50
CA PHE A 24 -58.43 -12.42 -42.24
C PHE A 24 -58.72 -11.80 -40.87
N LEU A 25 -59.98 -11.79 -40.42
CA LEU A 25 -60.33 -11.31 -39.08
C LEU A 25 -59.72 -12.20 -37.99
N ILE A 26 -59.81 -13.53 -38.14
CA ILE A 26 -59.19 -14.48 -37.21
C ILE A 26 -57.67 -14.31 -37.19
N TRP A 27 -57.04 -14.19 -38.37
CA TRP A 27 -55.60 -14.00 -38.49
C TRP A 27 -55.15 -12.69 -37.84
N GLY A 28 -55.82 -11.57 -38.15
CA GLY A 28 -55.52 -10.25 -37.59
C GLY A 28 -55.70 -10.22 -36.07
N PHE A 29 -56.80 -10.78 -35.55
CA PHE A 29 -57.05 -10.86 -34.11
C PHE A 29 -56.04 -11.77 -33.39
N SER A 30 -55.74 -12.94 -33.95
CA SER A 30 -54.74 -13.87 -33.40
C SER A 30 -53.35 -13.23 -33.39
N HIS A 31 -52.96 -12.57 -34.49
CA HIS A 31 -51.68 -11.88 -34.59
C HIS A 31 -51.61 -10.73 -33.57
N TRP A 32 -52.66 -9.91 -33.45
CA TRP A 32 -52.71 -8.82 -32.48
C TRP A 32 -52.61 -9.32 -31.03
N ARG A 33 -53.36 -10.37 -30.65
CA ARG A 33 -53.26 -10.98 -29.31
C ARG A 33 -51.87 -11.53 -29.04
N TYR A 34 -51.27 -12.20 -30.03
CA TYR A 34 -49.94 -12.79 -29.89
C TYR A 34 -48.85 -11.73 -29.75
N THR A 35 -48.87 -10.68 -30.58
CA THR A 35 -47.89 -9.59 -30.49
C THR A 35 -48.08 -8.77 -29.22
N ALA A 36 -49.32 -8.46 -28.82
CA ALA A 36 -49.59 -7.76 -27.57
C ALA A 36 -49.07 -8.54 -26.35
N GLY A 37 -49.37 -9.84 -26.26
CA GLY A 37 -48.87 -10.69 -25.17
C GLY A 37 -47.35 -10.83 -25.17
N ARG A 38 -46.73 -10.95 -26.35
CA ARG A 38 -45.26 -11.01 -26.46
C ARG A 38 -44.62 -9.69 -26.02
N ASN A 39 -45.19 -8.56 -26.41
CA ASN A 39 -44.66 -7.24 -26.06
C ASN A 39 -44.76 -6.98 -24.55
N ASP A 40 -45.87 -7.37 -23.91
CA ASP A 40 -46.04 -7.28 -22.46
C ASP A 40 -45.04 -8.17 -21.72
N ALA A 41 -44.90 -9.43 -22.14
CA ALA A 41 -43.90 -10.34 -21.59
C ALA A 41 -42.47 -9.79 -21.78
N ASN A 42 -42.16 -9.25 -22.95
CA ASN A 42 -40.84 -8.66 -23.23
C ASN A 42 -40.57 -7.44 -22.36
N ALA A 43 -41.56 -6.56 -22.17
CA ALA A 43 -41.45 -5.41 -21.29
C ALA A 43 -41.25 -5.83 -19.82
N ALA A 44 -42.01 -6.82 -19.35
CA ALA A 44 -41.88 -7.36 -18.01
C ALA A 44 -40.49 -8.00 -17.77
N TRP A 45 -39.96 -8.70 -18.77
CA TRP A 45 -38.60 -9.24 -18.71
C TRP A 45 -37.55 -8.13 -18.75
N GLN A 46 -37.66 -7.18 -19.68
CA GLN A 46 -36.72 -6.06 -19.80
C GLN A 46 -36.61 -5.29 -18.48
N HIS A 47 -37.74 -4.99 -17.85
CA HIS A 47 -37.76 -4.31 -16.55
C HIS A 47 -37.03 -5.10 -15.45
N LYS A 48 -37.17 -6.44 -15.42
CA LYS A 48 -36.42 -7.29 -14.47
C LYS A 48 -34.91 -7.28 -14.75
N TRP A 49 -34.52 -7.30 -16.03
CA TRP A 49 -33.12 -7.21 -16.44
C TRP A 49 -32.53 -5.85 -16.08
N ASP A 50 -33.21 -4.75 -16.39
CA ASP A 50 -32.76 -3.40 -16.05
C ASP A 50 -32.58 -3.24 -14.53
N GLN A 51 -33.54 -3.72 -13.73
CA GLN A 51 -33.42 -3.70 -12.26
C GLN A 51 -32.22 -4.50 -11.77
N ARG A 52 -31.97 -5.66 -12.38
CA ARG A 52 -30.83 -6.51 -12.04
C ARG A 52 -29.51 -5.86 -12.46
N ASP A 53 -29.43 -5.27 -13.64
CA ASP A 53 -28.22 -4.60 -14.11
C ASP A 53 -27.86 -3.41 -13.22
N ILE A 54 -28.85 -2.64 -12.76
CA ILE A 54 -28.65 -1.57 -11.77
C ILE A 54 -28.16 -2.15 -10.44
N ALA A 55 -28.76 -3.22 -9.95
CA ALA A 55 -28.36 -3.86 -8.70
C ALA A 55 -26.94 -4.46 -8.78
N ASP A 56 -26.61 -5.12 -9.90
CA ASP A 56 -25.32 -5.72 -10.18
C ASP A 56 -24.24 -4.64 -10.33
N ALA A 57 -24.54 -3.52 -11.03
CA ALA A 57 -23.65 -2.37 -11.14
C ALA A 57 -23.37 -1.73 -9.77
N LYS A 58 -24.41 -1.52 -8.96
CA LYS A 58 -24.27 -0.99 -7.59
C LYS A 58 -23.48 -1.94 -6.69
N ALA A 59 -23.72 -3.25 -6.80
CA ALA A 59 -22.98 -4.25 -6.05
C ALA A 59 -21.50 -4.28 -6.47
N LEU A 60 -21.21 -4.12 -7.77
CA LEU A 60 -19.85 -4.02 -8.28
C LEU A 60 -19.13 -2.76 -7.78
N GLU A 61 -19.78 -1.59 -7.88
CA GLU A 61 -19.23 -0.32 -7.38
C GLU A 61 -18.94 -0.41 -5.87
N LYS A 62 -19.87 -0.99 -5.10
CA LYS A 62 -19.67 -1.21 -3.67
C LYS A 62 -18.47 -2.12 -3.39
N ARG A 63 -18.36 -3.27 -4.07
CA ARG A 63 -17.21 -4.18 -3.92
C ARG A 63 -15.89 -3.47 -4.24
N GLN A 64 -15.83 -2.75 -5.36
CA GLN A 64 -14.63 -1.98 -5.73
C GLN A 64 -14.31 -0.88 -4.73
N SER A 65 -15.32 -0.21 -4.17
CA SER A 65 -15.12 0.80 -3.13
C SER A 65 -14.57 0.18 -1.84
N ASP A 66 -15.15 -0.94 -1.41
CA ASP A 66 -14.76 -1.65 -0.19
C ASP A 66 -13.33 -2.22 -0.35
N GLU A 67 -13.00 -2.81 -1.49
CA GLU A 67 -11.65 -3.29 -1.83
C GLU A 67 -10.63 -2.15 -1.84
N ARG A 68 -10.91 -1.05 -2.56
CA ARG A 68 -10.01 0.12 -2.59
C ARG A 68 -9.84 0.77 -1.22
N HIS A 69 -10.85 0.74 -0.36
CA HIS A 69 -10.74 1.24 0.99
C HIS A 69 -9.79 0.37 1.83
N GLU A 70 -9.91 -0.94 1.71
CA GLU A 70 -9.02 -1.90 2.38
C GLU A 70 -7.57 -1.79 1.87
N GLU A 71 -7.38 -1.65 0.56
CA GLU A 71 -6.05 -1.39 -0.04
C GLU A 71 -5.44 -0.09 0.49
N ARG A 72 -6.21 1.01 0.54
CA ARG A 72 -5.74 2.28 1.11
C ARG A 72 -5.37 2.15 2.57
N ARG A 73 -6.20 1.48 3.37
CA ARG A 73 -5.93 1.24 4.80
C ARG A 73 -4.60 0.53 5.01
N ARG A 74 -4.33 -0.52 4.22
CA ARG A 74 -3.06 -1.27 4.27
C ARG A 74 -1.88 -0.40 3.83
N GLN A 75 -2.03 0.35 2.74
CA GLN A 75 -0.98 1.21 2.24
C GLN A 75 -0.63 2.33 3.24
N GLU A 76 -1.63 2.95 3.86
CA GLU A 76 -1.44 3.97 4.88
C GLU A 76 -0.72 3.42 6.11
N ALA A 77 -1.09 2.21 6.57
CA ALA A 77 -0.40 1.55 7.67
C ALA A 77 1.08 1.29 7.35
N ILE A 78 1.38 0.74 6.15
CA ILE A 78 2.76 0.50 5.72
C ILE A 78 3.54 1.80 5.56
N ASN A 79 2.93 2.85 5.00
CA ASN A 79 3.56 4.17 4.88
C ASN A 79 3.90 4.77 6.26
N ALA A 80 2.99 4.65 7.23
CA ALA A 80 3.21 5.11 8.59
C ALA A 80 4.36 4.34 9.27
N ILE A 81 4.40 3.01 9.10
CA ILE A 81 5.48 2.16 9.60
C ILE A 81 6.82 2.56 8.99
N SER A 82 6.88 2.72 7.65
CA SER A 82 8.09 3.15 6.96
C SER A 82 8.56 4.53 7.41
N THR A 83 7.62 5.48 7.61
CA THR A 83 7.95 6.83 8.07
C THR A 83 8.48 6.82 9.50
N ASN A 84 7.87 6.01 10.38
CA ASN A 84 8.34 5.85 11.75
C ASN A 84 9.73 5.21 11.79
N ALA A 85 9.98 4.16 10.99
CA ALA A 85 11.28 3.52 10.87
C ALA A 85 12.37 4.49 10.39
N GLN A 86 12.05 5.31 9.38
CA GLN A 86 12.96 6.33 8.88
C GLN A 86 13.30 7.37 9.97
N ARG A 87 12.30 7.81 10.75
CA ARG A 87 12.52 8.70 11.91
C ARG A 87 13.39 8.07 12.99
N GLU A 88 13.19 6.78 13.31
CA GLU A 88 14.02 6.05 14.28
C GLU A 88 15.49 5.98 13.80
N ILE A 89 15.73 5.74 12.51
CA ILE A 89 17.08 5.72 11.92
C ILE A 89 17.72 7.12 11.98
N GLU A 90 16.99 8.17 11.62
CA GLU A 90 17.49 9.55 11.65
C GLU A 90 17.85 10.00 13.07
N GLN A 91 17.05 9.61 14.06
CA GLN A 91 17.35 9.85 15.47
C GLN A 91 18.62 9.13 15.90
N ALA A 92 18.74 7.83 15.61
CA ALA A 92 19.94 7.05 15.93
C ALA A 92 21.21 7.63 15.28
N GLN A 93 21.11 8.11 14.04
CA GLN A 93 22.21 8.79 13.36
C GLN A 93 22.59 10.11 14.02
N THR A 94 21.60 10.90 14.43
CA THR A 94 21.83 12.17 15.11
C THR A 94 22.49 11.94 16.47
N ASP A 95 22.03 10.95 17.23
CA ASP A 95 22.62 10.56 18.51
C ASP A 95 24.07 10.08 18.35
N ALA A 96 24.35 9.29 17.30
CA ALA A 96 25.70 8.86 16.97
C ALA A 96 26.62 10.06 16.63
N VAL A 97 26.14 11.01 15.83
CA VAL A 97 26.90 12.24 15.49
C VAL A 97 27.15 13.09 16.74
N ASN A 98 26.16 13.25 17.61
CA ASN A 98 26.29 13.98 18.87
C ASN A 98 27.31 13.33 19.81
N ALA A 99 27.27 12.00 19.94
CA ALA A 99 28.24 11.24 20.72
C ALA A 99 29.67 11.39 20.16
N GLN A 100 29.83 11.30 18.83
CA GLN A 100 31.13 11.48 18.18
C GLN A 100 31.66 12.92 18.38
N SER A 101 30.80 13.92 18.28
CA SER A 101 31.16 15.32 18.52
C SER A 101 31.61 15.55 19.97
N ALA A 102 30.88 14.99 20.94
CA ALA A 102 31.25 15.05 22.36
C ALA A 102 32.60 14.34 22.62
N ALA A 103 32.83 13.18 22.02
CA ALA A 103 34.09 12.45 22.11
C ALA A 103 35.25 13.27 21.52
N ASN A 104 35.06 13.87 20.34
CA ASN A 104 36.07 14.74 19.71
C ASN A 104 36.38 15.98 20.56
N GLY A 105 35.36 16.65 21.13
CA GLY A 105 35.56 17.79 22.04
C GLY A 105 36.34 17.42 23.31
N LEU A 106 36.07 16.25 23.88
CA LEU A 106 36.86 15.73 25.01
C LEU A 106 38.31 15.45 24.59
N ARG A 107 38.52 14.86 23.40
CA ARG A 107 39.85 14.60 22.82
C ARG A 107 40.64 15.91 22.64
N ASP A 108 40.02 16.95 22.09
CA ASP A 108 40.65 18.26 21.90
C ASP A 108 41.02 18.93 23.22
N THR A 109 40.16 18.80 24.23
CA THR A 109 40.42 19.30 25.59
C THR A 109 41.63 18.58 26.20
N ILE A 110 41.68 17.25 26.11
CA ILE A 110 42.81 16.44 26.61
C ILE A 110 44.10 16.81 25.85
N ALA A 111 44.05 16.96 24.53
CA ALA A 111 45.20 17.35 23.72
C ALA A 111 45.73 18.74 24.11
N THR A 112 44.83 19.68 24.42
CA THR A 112 45.18 21.02 24.89
C THR A 112 45.87 20.97 26.26
N ILE A 113 45.32 20.22 27.22
CA ILE A 113 45.92 20.02 28.54
C ILE A 113 47.32 19.40 28.41
N ARG A 114 47.50 18.41 27.53
CA ARG A 114 48.80 17.79 27.25
C ARG A 114 49.82 18.80 26.73
N ARG A 115 49.45 19.67 25.77
CA ARG A 115 50.35 20.72 25.25
C ARG A 115 50.76 21.71 26.35
N GLN A 116 49.83 22.09 27.23
CA GLN A 116 50.11 22.99 28.34
C GLN A 116 51.09 22.38 29.35
N LEU A 117 50.91 21.10 29.72
CA LEU A 117 51.84 20.39 30.60
C LEU A 117 53.24 20.26 29.98
N ALA A 118 53.33 19.87 28.70
CA ALA A 118 54.61 19.71 28.01
C ALA A 118 55.39 21.02 27.91
N ALA A 119 54.71 22.15 27.68
CA ALA A 119 55.32 23.48 27.69
C ALA A 119 55.78 23.92 29.09
N SER A 120 55.13 23.44 30.15
CA SER A 120 55.52 23.67 31.55
C SER A 120 56.74 22.84 31.96
N GLU A 121 56.91 21.63 31.42
CA GLU A 121 57.99 20.70 31.80
C GLU A 121 59.31 20.95 31.07
N THR A 122 59.30 21.53 29.86
CA THR A 122 60.54 21.95 29.16
C THR A 122 61.39 22.96 29.93
N GLY A 123 60.86 23.58 31.00
CA GLY A 123 61.62 24.42 31.94
C GLY A 123 62.36 23.67 33.07
N ARG A 124 62.15 22.37 33.27
CA ARG A 124 62.71 21.60 34.41
C ARG A 124 63.26 20.22 33.97
N ILE A 125 64.52 20.14 33.53
CA ILE A 125 65.13 18.87 33.10
C ILE A 125 65.79 18.14 34.30
N SER A 126 65.30 16.94 34.64
CA SER A 126 65.87 16.01 35.65
C SER A 126 65.45 14.55 35.33
N ALA A 127 66.10 13.54 35.90
CA ALA A 127 65.90 12.11 35.59
C ALA A 127 64.46 11.59 35.77
N THR A 128 63.64 12.27 36.58
CA THR A 128 62.18 12.06 36.68
C THR A 128 61.44 12.35 35.37
N ALA A 129 61.96 13.25 34.52
CA ALA A 129 61.39 13.56 33.22
C ALA A 129 61.51 12.40 32.22
N ALA A 130 62.56 11.56 32.30
CA ALA A 130 62.72 10.39 31.44
C ALA A 130 61.71 9.28 31.79
N THR A 131 61.47 9.05 33.09
CA THR A 131 60.42 8.14 33.57
C THR A 131 59.02 8.67 33.25
N GLY A 132 58.84 9.99 33.32
CA GLY A 132 57.63 10.69 32.88
C GLY A 132 57.35 10.51 31.38
N ALA A 133 58.37 10.63 30.54
CA ALA A 133 58.28 10.43 29.08
C ALA A 133 57.86 8.99 28.71
N THR A 134 58.35 7.99 29.43
CA THR A 134 57.98 6.57 29.23
C THR A 134 56.53 6.29 29.66
N LYS A 135 56.07 6.91 30.76
CA LYS A 135 54.66 6.84 31.18
C LYS A 135 53.74 7.58 30.19
N ALA A 136 54.15 8.73 29.68
CA ALA A 136 53.41 9.51 28.70
C ALA A 136 53.24 8.75 27.37
N SER A 137 54.28 8.09 26.86
CA SER A 137 54.21 7.26 25.65
C SER A 137 53.26 6.06 25.80
N THR A 138 53.28 5.39 26.97
CA THR A 138 52.33 4.30 27.26
C THR A 138 50.87 4.82 27.32
N ALA A 139 50.65 5.98 27.94
CA ALA A 139 49.32 6.61 27.99
C ALA A 139 48.83 7.09 26.61
N ILE A 140 49.72 7.50 25.72
CA ILE A 140 49.40 7.85 24.33
C ILE A 140 48.94 6.60 23.57
N LEU A 141 49.66 5.49 23.71
CA LEU A 141 49.33 4.24 23.03
C LEU A 141 48.00 3.65 23.54
N LEU A 142 47.73 3.74 24.84
CA LEU A 142 46.44 3.36 25.42
C LEU A 142 45.30 4.24 24.88
N ALA A 143 45.51 5.54 24.75
CA ALA A 143 44.51 6.47 24.19
C ALA A 143 44.20 6.17 22.71
N ASP A 144 45.22 5.81 21.92
CA ASP A 144 45.06 5.42 20.51
C ASP A 144 44.33 4.07 20.37
N VAL A 145 44.62 3.10 21.24
CA VAL A 145 43.88 1.83 21.29
C VAL A 145 42.41 2.04 21.71
N LEU A 146 42.17 2.84 22.75
CA LEU A 146 40.81 3.21 23.16
C LEU A 146 40.06 3.92 22.05
N GLN A 147 40.73 4.82 21.31
CA GLN A 147 40.13 5.49 20.17
C GLN A 147 39.70 4.50 19.08
N ARG A 148 40.59 3.58 18.66
CA ARG A 148 40.22 2.57 17.66
C ARG A 148 39.12 1.63 18.15
N ALA A 149 39.10 1.32 19.44
CA ALA A 149 38.05 0.50 20.04
C ALA A 149 36.69 1.23 20.04
N ASP A 150 36.66 2.50 20.44
CA ASP A 150 35.46 3.33 20.42
C ASP A 150 34.93 3.55 19.01
N ASP A 151 35.82 3.87 18.05
CA ASP A 151 35.43 4.06 16.65
C ASP A 151 34.82 2.76 16.08
N ARG A 152 35.40 1.59 16.40
CA ARG A 152 34.84 0.29 16.00
C ARG A 152 33.52 -0.04 16.71
N ALA A 153 33.41 0.30 17.99
CA ALA A 153 32.17 0.12 18.75
C ALA A 153 31.04 0.98 18.16
N GLY A 154 31.34 2.20 17.72
CA GLY A 154 30.40 3.08 17.02
C GLY A 154 29.90 2.49 15.69
N GLU A 155 30.79 1.93 14.87
CA GLU A 155 30.39 1.24 13.63
C GLU A 155 29.47 0.05 13.89
N LEU A 156 29.78 -0.75 14.92
CA LEU A 156 28.98 -1.91 15.31
C LEU A 156 27.61 -1.47 15.86
N ALA A 157 27.56 -0.42 16.67
CA ALA A 157 26.32 0.16 17.16
C ALA A 157 25.44 0.64 16.00
N ALA A 158 26.00 1.41 15.06
CA ALA A 158 25.26 1.89 13.88
C ALA A 158 24.76 0.75 12.97
N TYR A 159 25.48 -0.37 12.90
CA TYR A 159 24.99 -1.57 12.23
C TYR A 159 23.84 -2.22 13.00
N ALA A 160 24.01 -2.40 14.32
CA ALA A 160 23.01 -3.01 15.18
C ALA A 160 21.70 -2.21 15.21
N ASP A 161 21.77 -0.88 15.27
CA ASP A 161 20.59 -0.01 15.24
C ASP A 161 19.82 -0.14 13.92
N ARG A 162 20.53 -0.15 12.78
CA ARG A 162 19.90 -0.38 11.47
C ARG A 162 19.26 -1.75 11.37
N ALA A 163 19.94 -2.80 11.82
CA ALA A 163 19.41 -4.16 11.82
C ALA A 163 18.17 -4.28 12.72
N ARG A 164 18.21 -3.66 13.91
CA ARG A 164 17.10 -3.63 14.86
C ARG A 164 15.89 -2.90 14.29
N VAL A 165 16.07 -1.71 13.73
CA VAL A 165 14.95 -0.96 13.11
C VAL A 165 14.38 -1.75 11.94
N ALA A 166 15.22 -2.35 11.09
CA ALA A 166 14.74 -3.19 9.99
C ALA A 166 13.89 -4.38 10.50
N GLY A 167 14.36 -5.09 11.54
CA GLY A 167 13.62 -6.19 12.17
C GLY A 167 12.27 -5.76 12.73
N LEU A 168 12.25 -4.70 13.55
CA LEU A 168 11.02 -4.14 14.11
C LEU A 168 10.06 -3.63 13.03
N THR A 169 10.58 -3.10 11.93
CA THR A 169 9.77 -2.67 10.78
C THR A 169 9.10 -3.86 10.10
N CYS A 170 9.84 -4.96 9.91
CA CYS A 170 9.29 -6.20 9.36
C CYS A 170 8.20 -6.79 10.25
N GLU A 171 8.41 -6.85 11.57
CA GLU A 171 7.42 -7.33 12.54
C GLU A 171 6.14 -6.46 12.51
N ARG A 172 6.28 -5.13 12.61
CA ARG A 172 5.15 -4.20 12.56
C ARG A 172 4.40 -4.27 11.22
N ALA A 173 5.11 -4.42 10.11
CA ALA A 173 4.50 -4.56 8.79
C ALA A 173 3.70 -5.86 8.67
N TYR A 174 4.23 -6.96 9.22
CA TYR A 174 3.52 -8.23 9.29
C TYR A 174 2.23 -8.09 10.12
N ASP A 175 2.33 -7.56 11.34
CA ASP A 175 1.19 -7.36 12.24
C ASP A 175 0.09 -6.47 11.64
N ALA A 176 0.48 -5.45 10.88
CA ALA A 176 -0.44 -4.55 10.18
C ALA A 176 -1.20 -5.24 9.04
N ILE A 177 -0.59 -6.23 8.39
CA ILE A 177 -1.20 -6.98 7.29
C ILE A 177 -2.04 -8.16 7.82
N THR A 178 -1.62 -8.82 8.89
CA THR A 178 -2.36 -9.93 9.51
C THR A 178 -3.49 -9.48 10.42
N GLY A 179 -3.48 -8.22 10.87
CA GLY A 179 -4.52 -7.68 11.76
C GLY A 179 -4.32 -8.01 13.24
N ASP A 180 -3.17 -8.58 13.60
CA ASP A 180 -2.79 -8.91 14.98
C ASP A 180 -2.22 -7.70 15.75
N GLY A 181 -1.89 -6.62 15.04
CA GLY A 181 -1.45 -5.35 15.62
C GLY A 181 -2.60 -4.53 16.22
N ASN A 182 -3.04 -4.91 17.42
CA ASN A 182 -3.83 -4.09 18.36
C ASN A 182 -4.91 -3.17 17.73
N VAL A 183 -6.00 -3.77 17.26
CA VAL A 183 -7.32 -3.13 17.31
C VAL A 183 -8.06 -3.69 18.53
N ARG A 184 -7.75 -3.15 19.71
CA ARG A 184 -8.69 -3.13 20.84
C ARG A 184 -9.10 -1.68 21.06
N PRO A 185 -10.42 -1.41 21.21
CA PRO A 185 -10.95 -0.05 21.33
C PRO A 185 -10.40 0.71 22.54
#